data_AF-A0A9L0REU9-F1
#
_entry.id   AF-A0A9L0REU9-F1
#
_cell.length_a   1.000
_cell.length_b   1.000
_cell.length_c   1.000
_cell.angle_alpha   90.00
_cell.angle_beta   90.00
_cell.angle_gamma   90.00
#
_symmetry.space_group_name_H-M   'P 1'
#
loop_
_entity.id
_entity.type
_entity.pdbx_description
1 polymer ?
#
loop_
_entity_poly.entity_id
_entity_poly.type
_entity_poly.pdbx_seq_one_letter_code
_entity_poly.pdbx_strand_id
1 'polypeptide(L)'
;MLWALAFLLAFLAPATQISPNLEGTQMSVIRQAGSSVAITCDIKQSSDYIHWYRFQKRMAPRHLLYYQFSSSKFVESGTSSQKYHAYEGPGRTCKLYIRFLEESDSGVYYCAVWER
;
A
#
# COMPACT_ATOMS: atom_id res chain seq x y z
N MET A 1 43.51 14.30 -27.69
CA MET A 1 42.64 15.20 -26.90
C MET A 1 41.13 15.06 -27.20
N LEU A 2 40.69 14.33 -28.24
CA LEU A 2 39.25 14.07 -28.50
C LEU A 2 38.73 12.70 -28.02
N TRP A 3 39.60 11.77 -27.62
CA TRP A 3 39.17 10.42 -27.29
C TRP A 3 38.65 10.26 -25.86
N ALA A 4 39.05 11.15 -24.94
CA ALA A 4 38.60 11.12 -23.54
C ALA A 4 37.15 11.60 -23.35
N LEU A 5 36.64 12.46 -24.25
CA LEU A 5 35.27 12.97 -24.22
C LEU A 5 34.23 11.93 -24.66
N ALA A 6 34.63 10.94 -25.47
CA ALA A 6 33.74 9.87 -25.92
C ALA A 6 33.39 8.87 -24.80
N PHE A 7 34.30 8.65 -23.84
CA PHE A 7 34.05 7.73 -22.72
C PHE A 7 33.11 8.30 -21.65
N LEU A 8 33.04 9.64 -21.50
CA LEU A 8 32.15 10.29 -20.54
C LEU A 8 30.68 10.29 -20.97
N LEU A 9 30.39 10.15 -22.26
CA LEU A 9 29.01 10.09 -22.80
C LEU A 9 28.36 8.70 -22.67
N ALA A 10 29.13 7.66 -22.32
CA ALA A 10 28.60 6.30 -22.19
C ALA A 10 27.88 6.04 -20.85
N PHE A 11 27.95 6.94 -19.87
CA PHE A 11 27.36 6.76 -18.53
C PHE A 11 25.99 7.42 -18.32
N LEU A 12 25.44 8.08 -19.33
CA LEU A 12 24.07 8.60 -19.29
C LEU A 12 23.09 7.60 -19.91
N ALA A 13 23.10 6.35 -19.43
CA ALA A 13 21.94 5.51 -19.62
C ALA A 13 20.85 6.06 -18.68
N PRO A 14 19.72 6.61 -19.19
CA PRO A 14 18.59 6.90 -18.32
C PRO A 14 18.22 5.57 -17.67
N ALA A 15 18.37 5.48 -16.34
CA ALA A 15 17.82 4.38 -15.59
C ALA A 15 16.29 4.46 -15.76
N THR A 16 15.77 3.73 -16.74
CA THR A 16 14.34 3.52 -16.87
C THR A 16 13.95 2.67 -15.67
N GLN A 17 13.49 3.32 -14.61
CA GLN A 17 12.79 2.62 -13.56
C GLN A 17 11.50 2.09 -14.18
N ILE A 18 11.55 0.86 -14.66
CA ILE A 18 10.35 0.09 -14.95
C ILE A 18 9.76 -0.15 -13.57
N SER A 19 8.77 0.66 -13.20
CA SER A 19 7.87 0.26 -12.11
C SER A 19 7.29 -1.07 -12.56
N PRO A 20 7.56 -2.19 -11.85
CA PRO A 20 6.89 -3.43 -12.18
C PRO A 20 5.40 -3.12 -12.19
N ASN A 21 4.74 -3.45 -13.30
CA ASN A 21 3.32 -3.24 -13.48
C ASN A 21 2.64 -3.62 -12.17
N LEU A 22 2.01 -2.64 -11.51
CA LEU A 22 1.10 -2.91 -10.42
C LEU A 22 -0.11 -3.56 -11.09
N GLU A 23 0.04 -4.83 -11.46
CA GLU A 23 -1.02 -5.70 -11.91
C GLU A 23 -1.85 -6.09 -10.67
N GLY A 24 -2.38 -5.04 -10.04
CA GLY A 24 -3.47 -5.10 -9.10
C GLY A 24 -4.69 -4.66 -9.89
N THR A 25 -5.71 -5.51 -9.93
CA THR A 25 -7.04 -5.13 -10.41
C THR A 25 -7.44 -3.84 -9.69
N GLN A 26 -7.49 -2.72 -10.39
CA GLN A 26 -7.88 -1.45 -9.80
C GLN A 26 -9.36 -1.54 -9.41
N MET A 27 -9.62 -1.79 -8.13
CA MET A 27 -10.98 -1.81 -7.59
C MET A 27 -11.42 -0.38 -7.27
N SER A 28 -12.55 0.04 -7.85
CA SER A 28 -13.23 1.27 -7.47
C SER A 28 -14.44 0.92 -6.62
N VAL A 29 -14.52 1.50 -5.42
CA VAL A 29 -15.62 1.24 -4.49
C VAL A 29 -16.17 2.58 -4.01
N ILE A 30 -17.49 2.76 -4.17
CA ILE A 30 -18.24 3.89 -3.62
C ILE A 30 -19.13 3.36 -2.49
N ARG A 31 -19.13 4.07 -1.36
CA ARG A 31 -19.90 3.74 -0.17
C ARG A 31 -20.46 5.02 0.45
N GLN A 32 -21.58 4.86 1.15
CA GLN A 32 -22.24 5.96 1.84
C GLN A 32 -21.49 6.33 3.13
N ALA A 33 -21.58 7.59 3.55
CA ALA A 33 -21.06 8.02 4.84
C ALA A 33 -21.72 7.22 5.99
N GLY A 34 -20.97 7.00 7.07
CA GLY A 34 -21.38 6.17 8.21
C GLY A 34 -21.34 4.66 7.97
N SER A 35 -21.25 4.20 6.72
CA SER A 35 -21.11 2.78 6.39
C SER A 35 -19.69 2.26 6.63
N SER A 36 -19.40 1.02 6.25
CA SER A 36 -18.08 0.40 6.38
C SER A 36 -17.68 -0.31 5.08
N VAL A 37 -16.38 -0.53 4.90
CA VAL A 37 -15.83 -1.22 3.73
C VAL A 37 -14.69 -2.15 4.12
N ALA A 38 -14.57 -3.27 3.41
CA ALA A 38 -13.42 -4.16 3.45
C ALA A 38 -12.68 -4.07 2.11
N ILE A 39 -11.39 -3.77 2.15
CA ILE A 39 -10.50 -3.72 1.00
C ILE A 39 -9.58 -4.94 1.08
N THR A 40 -9.61 -5.78 0.06
CA THR A 40 -8.79 -7.01 -0.01
C THR A 40 -7.48 -6.72 -0.74
N CYS A 41 -6.38 -7.24 -0.19
CA CYS A 41 -5.07 -7.27 -0.82
C CYS A 41 -4.64 -8.72 -1.05
N ASP A 42 -4.36 -9.06 -2.30
CA ASP A 42 -3.74 -10.33 -2.68
C ASP A 42 -2.23 -10.26 -2.53
N ILE A 43 -1.66 -11.20 -1.77
CA ILE A 43 -0.26 -11.19 -1.40
C ILE A 43 0.48 -12.19 -2.27
N LYS A 44 1.25 -11.66 -3.23
CA LYS A 44 2.03 -12.49 -4.17
C LYS A 44 3.37 -12.95 -3.59
N GLN A 45 3.96 -12.18 -2.68
CA GLN A 45 5.29 -12.46 -2.10
C GLN A 45 5.17 -12.97 -0.67
N SER A 46 6.15 -13.77 -0.22
CA SER A 46 6.16 -14.26 1.15
C SER A 46 6.72 -13.23 2.11
N SER A 47 5.89 -12.73 3.03
CA SER A 47 6.25 -11.82 4.12
C SER A 47 5.38 -12.13 5.33
N ASP A 48 5.91 -11.97 6.55
CA ASP A 48 5.11 -12.04 7.79
C ASP A 48 4.33 -10.74 8.04
N TYR A 49 4.71 -9.65 7.35
CA TYR A 49 4.13 -8.33 7.52
C TYR A 49 3.48 -7.82 6.23
N ILE A 50 2.29 -7.25 6.39
CA ILE A 50 1.62 -6.46 5.36
C ILE A 50 1.24 -5.09 5.92
N HIS A 51 1.60 -4.07 5.17
CA HIS A 51 1.46 -2.67 5.54
C HIS A 51 0.37 -2.02 4.71
N TRP A 52 -0.51 -1.27 5.36
CA TRP A 52 -1.62 -0.57 4.73
C TRP A 52 -1.39 0.92 4.74
N TYR A 53 -1.68 1.54 3.60
CA TYR A 53 -1.49 2.96 3.41
C TYR A 53 -2.67 3.59 2.68
N ARG A 54 -2.85 4.90 2.90
CA ARG A 54 -3.81 5.73 2.20
C ARG A 54 -3.09 6.87 1.48
N PHE A 55 -3.44 7.07 0.22
CA PHE A 55 -3.00 8.20 -0.58
C PHE A 55 -4.18 9.12 -0.87
N GLN A 56 -3.98 10.42 -0.66
CA GLN A 56 -4.96 11.46 -0.95
C GLN A 56 -4.31 12.53 -1.81
N LYS A 57 -5.11 13.18 -2.66
CA LYS A 57 -4.61 14.19 -3.60
C LYS A 57 -3.87 15.29 -2.82
N ARG A 58 -2.63 15.59 -3.23
CA ARG A 58 -1.75 16.61 -2.60
C ARG A 58 -1.33 16.29 -1.17
N MET A 59 -1.47 15.05 -0.71
CA MET A 59 -0.96 14.60 0.59
C MET A 59 0.11 13.54 0.41
N ALA A 60 1.05 13.49 1.36
CA ALA A 60 1.98 12.36 1.44
C ALA A 60 1.21 11.06 1.75
N PRO A 61 1.67 9.90 1.25
CA PRO A 61 1.11 8.62 1.66
C PRO A 61 1.13 8.48 3.18
N ARG A 62 -0.01 8.11 3.77
CA ARG A 62 -0.13 7.88 5.21
C ARG A 62 -0.13 6.39 5.48
N HIS A 63 0.83 5.92 6.27
CA HIS A 63 0.81 4.56 6.82
C HIS A 63 -0.30 4.47 7.88
N LEU A 64 -1.20 3.51 7.72
CA LEU A 64 -2.36 3.32 8.57
C LEU A 64 -2.05 2.33 9.68
N LEU A 65 -1.61 1.14 9.28
CA LEU A 65 -1.30 0.02 10.16
C LEU A 65 -0.44 -1.00 9.42
N TYR A 66 0.12 -1.94 10.18
CA TYR A 66 0.59 -3.21 9.63
C TYR A 66 -0.12 -4.37 10.30
N TYR A 67 -0.26 -5.49 9.59
CA TYR A 67 -0.75 -6.77 10.11
C TYR A 67 0.40 -7.79 10.08
N GLN A 68 0.54 -8.55 11.15
CA GLN A 68 1.52 -9.63 11.30
C GLN A 68 0.80 -10.98 11.30
N PHE A 69 1.10 -11.82 10.31
CA PHE A 69 0.43 -13.11 10.11
C PHE A 69 0.70 -14.08 11.27
N SER A 70 1.96 -14.24 11.68
CA SER A 70 2.37 -15.19 12.72
C SER A 70 1.69 -14.98 14.07
N SER A 71 1.29 -13.75 14.39
CA SER A 71 0.63 -13.42 15.66
C SER A 71 -0.85 -13.08 15.52
N SER A 72 -1.37 -13.00 14.29
CA SER A 72 -2.73 -12.55 13.97
C SER A 72 -3.07 -11.19 14.59
N LYS A 73 -2.10 -10.28 14.66
CA LYS A 73 -2.24 -8.94 15.25
C LYS A 73 -1.95 -7.85 14.23
N PHE A 74 -2.58 -6.70 14.42
CA PHE A 74 -2.21 -5.47 13.72
C PHE A 74 -1.82 -4.37 14.69
N VAL A 75 -1.00 -3.44 14.22
CA VAL A 75 -0.60 -2.25 14.96
C VAL A 75 -0.83 -1.02 14.11
N GLU A 76 -1.62 -0.09 14.63
CA GLU A 76 -1.87 1.19 13.98
C GLU A 76 -0.70 2.16 14.15
N SER A 77 -0.51 3.02 13.16
CA SER A 77 0.50 4.10 13.19
C SER A 77 -0.01 5.40 13.82
N GLY A 78 -1.23 5.41 14.34
CA GLY A 78 -1.85 6.56 14.98
C GLY A 78 -2.73 6.17 16.16
N THR A 79 -3.52 7.11 16.66
CA THR A 79 -4.30 6.97 17.91
C THR A 79 -5.71 6.43 17.73
N SER A 80 -6.16 6.14 16.50
CA SER A 80 -7.56 5.82 16.21
C SER A 80 -7.82 4.31 16.18
N SER A 81 -7.60 3.64 17.31
CA SER A 81 -7.66 2.17 17.47
C SER A 81 -8.99 1.50 17.09
N GLN A 82 -10.00 2.28 16.70
CA GLN A 82 -11.34 1.82 16.32
C GLN A 82 -11.67 2.07 14.85
N LYS A 83 -10.88 2.85 14.10
CA LYS A 83 -11.21 3.20 12.71
C LYS A 83 -10.83 2.08 11.75
N TYR A 84 -9.64 1.52 11.95
CA TYR A 84 -9.03 0.55 11.05
C TYR A 84 -8.89 -0.81 11.74
N HIS A 85 -9.21 -1.86 11.02
CA HIS A 85 -8.91 -3.23 11.44
C HIS A 85 -8.30 -3.99 10.29
N ALA A 86 -7.33 -4.84 10.57
CA ALA A 86 -6.79 -5.77 9.58
C ALA A 86 -6.95 -7.21 10.03
N TYR A 87 -7.26 -8.08 9.09
CA TYR A 87 -7.40 -9.51 9.32
C TYR A 87 -7.04 -10.31 8.07
N GLU A 88 -6.54 -11.52 8.29
CA GLU A 88 -6.26 -12.49 7.24
C GLU A 88 -7.56 -12.99 6.58
N GLY A 89 -7.54 -13.10 5.25
CA GLY A 89 -8.62 -13.65 4.45
C GLY A 89 -8.31 -15.06 3.93
N PRO A 90 -9.24 -15.68 3.18
CA PRO A 90 -8.95 -16.94 2.51
C PRO A 90 -7.84 -16.78 1.47
N GLY A 91 -7.08 -17.85 1.24
CA GLY A 91 -5.87 -17.80 0.41
C GLY A 91 -4.81 -16.89 1.04
N ARG A 92 -3.85 -16.42 0.25
CA ARG A 92 -2.81 -15.51 0.74
C ARG A 92 -3.28 -14.05 0.62
N THR A 93 -4.28 -13.69 1.43
CA THR A 93 -4.89 -12.34 1.37
C THR A 93 -4.97 -11.68 2.74
N CYS A 94 -4.91 -10.34 2.74
CA CYS A 94 -5.19 -9.53 3.93
C CYS A 94 -6.31 -8.54 3.60
N LYS A 95 -7.20 -8.29 4.56
CA LYS A 95 -8.29 -7.33 4.43
C LYS A 95 -8.09 -6.16 5.37
N LEU A 96 -8.19 -4.94 4.85
CA LEU A 96 -8.35 -3.72 5.62
C LEU A 96 -9.83 -3.39 5.74
N TYR A 97 -10.33 -3.34 6.96
CA TYR A 97 -11.68 -2.92 7.28
C TYR A 97 -11.69 -1.52 7.86
N ILE A 98 -12.53 -0.66 7.29
CA ILE A 98 -12.65 0.75 7.65
C ILE A 98 -14.08 0.98 8.14
N ARG A 99 -14.20 1.44 9.39
CA ARG A 99 -15.49 1.71 10.04
C ARG A 99 -15.93 3.17 9.86
N PHE A 100 -17.23 3.40 9.93
CA PHE A 100 -17.87 4.73 10.01
C PHE A 100 -17.28 5.70 8.98
N LEU A 101 -17.43 5.38 7.70
CA LEU A 101 -16.80 6.13 6.60
C LEU A 101 -17.20 7.60 6.62
N GLU A 102 -16.22 8.47 6.43
CA GLU A 102 -16.37 9.90 6.27
C GLU A 102 -15.76 10.35 4.94
N GLU A 103 -16.10 11.55 4.47
CA GLU A 103 -15.52 12.08 3.23
C GLU A 103 -13.98 12.11 3.28
N SER A 104 -13.41 12.35 4.48
CA SER A 104 -11.97 12.36 4.75
C SER A 104 -11.28 11.01 4.56
N ASP A 105 -12.04 9.91 4.46
CA ASP A 105 -11.53 8.57 4.14
C ASP A 105 -11.37 8.34 2.64
N SER A 106 -11.91 9.22 1.80
CA SER A 106 -11.76 9.11 0.35
C SER A 106 -10.28 9.15 -0.05
N GLY A 107 -9.84 8.16 -0.82
CA GLY A 107 -8.46 8.05 -1.25
C GLY A 107 -8.17 6.72 -1.95
N VAL A 108 -6.92 6.58 -2.39
CA VAL A 108 -6.40 5.32 -2.92
C VAL A 108 -5.75 4.55 -1.78
N TYR A 109 -6.17 3.31 -1.59
CA TYR A 109 -5.62 2.43 -0.56
C TYR A 109 -4.69 1.42 -1.21
N TYR A 110 -3.51 1.25 -0.63
CA TYR A 110 -2.54 0.26 -1.11
C TYR A 110 -2.01 -0.57 0.05
N CYS A 111 -1.70 -1.81 -0.27
CA CYS A 111 -0.94 -2.70 0.58
C CYS A 111 0.50 -2.82 0.06
N ALA A 112 1.44 -3.01 0.96
CA ALA A 112 2.82 -3.33 0.61
C ALA A 112 3.35 -4.40 1.58
N VAL A 113 4.30 -5.20 1.10
CA VAL A 113 4.98 -6.22 1.88
C VAL A 113 6.43 -5.80 2.08
N TRP A 114 6.84 -5.67 3.32
CA TRP A 114 8.21 -5.41 3.75
C TRP A 114 8.35 -5.80 5.23
N GLU A 115 9.55 -6.13 5.67
CA GLU A 115 9.85 -6.49 7.07
C GLU A 115 9.84 -5.26 7.98
N ARG A 116 9.53 -5.41 9.27
CA ARG A 116 9.40 -4.29 10.22
C ARG A 116 10.62 -3.37 10.32
#